data_AF-R1CRQ1-F1
#
_entry.id   AF-R1CRQ1-F1
#
_cell.length_a   1.000
_cell.length_b   1.000
_cell.length_c   1.000
_cell.angle_alpha   90.00
_cell.angle_beta   90.00
_cell.angle_gamma   90.00
#
_symmetry.space_group_name_H-M   'P 1'
#
loop_
_entity.id
_entity.type
_entity.pdbx_description
1 polymer ?
#
loop_
_entity_poly.entity_id
_entity_poly.type
_entity_poly.pdbx_seq_one_letter_code
_entity_poly.pdbx_strand_id
1 'polypeptide(L)'
;MQGEKGKSISQLQHERVKKLVEIGEMTYAKIRKGEISNPNLVEISKDISELDKHIFIASKETKESYCPNCNEKLVGEVKFCGKCGTNIKDYYENKMTKCAVCGELTPKESKFCMVCGRKMD
;
A
#
# COMPACT_ATOMS: atom_id res chain seq x y z
N MET A 1 41.14 -5.90 -30.55
CA MET A 1 40.61 -6.68 -29.41
C MET A 1 40.15 -5.69 -28.36
N GLN A 2 38.86 -5.36 -28.32
CA GLN A 2 38.32 -4.44 -27.31
C GLN A 2 38.19 -5.22 -26.01
N GLY A 3 39.00 -4.86 -25.01
CA GLY A 3 39.00 -5.51 -23.70
C GLY A 3 37.71 -5.20 -22.96
N GLU A 4 36.98 -6.24 -22.58
CA GLU A 4 35.86 -6.12 -21.65
C GLU A 4 36.38 -5.54 -20.33
N LYS A 5 36.02 -4.28 -20.03
CA LYS A 5 36.23 -3.73 -18.70
C LYS A 5 35.33 -4.50 -17.73
N GLY A 6 35.90 -5.47 -17.03
CA GLY A 6 35.21 -6.22 -15.99
C GLY A 6 34.58 -5.28 -14.97
N LYS A 7 33.37 -5.62 -14.51
CA LYS A 7 32.65 -4.86 -13.49
C LYS A 7 33.49 -4.82 -12.20
N SER A 8 33.54 -3.66 -11.55
CA SER A 8 34.19 -3.53 -10.24
C SER A 8 33.42 -4.34 -9.17
N ILE A 9 34.09 -4.70 -8.08
CA ILE A 9 33.46 -5.42 -6.95
C ILE A 9 32.22 -4.67 -6.44
N SER A 10 32.30 -3.34 -6.33
CA SER A 10 31.17 -2.49 -5.90
C SER A 10 29.98 -2.57 -6.86
N GLN A 11 30.23 -2.57 -8.17
CA GLN A 11 29.17 -2.73 -9.18
C GLN A 11 28.49 -4.10 -9.06
N LEU A 12 29.27 -5.17 -8.90
CA LEU A 12 28.76 -6.52 -8.72
C LEU A 12 27.92 -6.65 -7.43
N GLN A 13 28.36 -6.02 -6.33
CA GLN A 13 27.61 -6.00 -5.07
C GLN A 13 26.27 -5.27 -5.21
N HIS A 14 26.26 -4.12 -5.89
CA HIS A 14 25.03 -3.38 -6.14
C HIS A 14 24.04 -4.17 -7.03
N GLU A 15 24.54 -4.82 -8.08
CA GLU A 15 23.72 -5.72 -8.91
C GLU A 15 23.17 -6.90 -8.13
N ARG A 16 23.96 -7.50 -7.22
CA ARG A 16 23.51 -8.57 -6.34
C ARG A 16 22.35 -8.12 -5.45
N VAL A 17 22.46 -6.94 -4.82
CA VAL A 17 21.38 -6.40 -3.96
C VAL A 17 20.11 -6.14 -4.78
N LYS A 18 20.23 -5.59 -6.00
CA LYS A 18 19.08 -5.41 -6.90
C LYS A 18 18.36 -6.73 -7.17
N LYS A 19 19.10 -7.81 -7.43
CA LYS A 19 18.52 -9.14 -7.65
C LYS A 19 17.86 -9.72 -6.40
N LEU A 20 18.38 -9.43 -5.21
CA LEU A 20 17.75 -9.81 -3.95
C LEU A 20 16.44 -9.04 -3.68
N VAL A 21 16.39 -7.76 -4.06
CA VAL A 21 15.15 -6.96 -3.97
C VAL A 21 14.11 -7.50 -4.95
N GLU A 22 14.49 -7.73 -6.21
CA GLU A 22 13.60 -8.24 -7.25
C GLU A 22 12.95 -9.58 -6.86
N ILE A 23 13.74 -10.55 -6.38
CA ILE A 23 13.18 -11.82 -5.89
C ILE A 23 12.33 -11.64 -4.64
N GLY A 24 12.68 -10.71 -3.74
CA GLY A 24 11.90 -10.37 -2.56
C GLY A 24 10.52 -9.84 -2.91
N GLU A 25 10.44 -8.88 -3.83
CA GLU A 25 9.19 -8.30 -4.33
C GLU A 25 8.29 -9.36 -4.98
N MET A 26 8.86 -10.21 -5.84
CA MET A 26 8.14 -11.33 -6.45
C MET A 26 7.63 -12.32 -5.41
N THR A 27 8.45 -12.66 -4.42
CA THR A 27 8.09 -13.58 -3.34
C THR A 27 6.96 -13.00 -2.49
N TYR A 28 7.07 -11.73 -2.09
CA TYR A 28 6.03 -11.01 -1.37
C TYR A 28 4.71 -11.02 -2.16
N ALA A 29 4.75 -10.66 -3.45
CA ALA A 29 3.57 -10.67 -4.31
C ALA A 29 2.90 -12.05 -4.40
N LYS A 30 3.69 -13.13 -4.52
CA LYS A 30 3.18 -14.51 -4.57
C LYS A 30 2.55 -14.95 -3.25
N ILE A 31 3.13 -14.60 -2.11
CA ILE A 31 2.54 -14.86 -0.78
C ILE A 31 1.18 -14.19 -0.66
N ARG A 32 1.05 -12.93 -1.10
CA ARG A 32 -0.21 -12.15 -1.06
C ARG A 32 -1.30 -12.70 -1.97
N LYS A 33 -0.93 -13.46 -3.00
CA LYS A 33 -1.82 -14.21 -3.89
C LYS A 33 -2.12 -15.63 -3.37
N GLY A 34 -1.50 -16.06 -2.28
CA GLY A 34 -1.63 -17.41 -1.75
C GLY A 34 -0.86 -18.49 -2.52
N GLU A 35 0.03 -18.09 -3.44
CA GLU A 35 0.84 -19.02 -4.25
C GLU A 35 2.03 -19.61 -3.46
N ILE A 36 2.44 -18.92 -2.39
CA ILE A 36 3.52 -19.36 -1.47
C ILE A 36 2.98 -19.32 -0.04
N SER A 37 3.15 -20.42 0.69
CA SER A 37 2.61 -20.61 2.06
C SER A 37 3.67 -21.02 3.09
N ASN A 38 4.96 -20.81 2.81
CA ASN A 38 6.02 -21.08 3.78
C ASN A 38 5.84 -20.21 5.05
N PRO A 39 5.79 -20.80 6.26
CA PRO A 39 5.49 -20.07 7.49
C PRO A 39 6.40 -18.87 7.76
N ASN A 40 7.72 -19.03 7.58
CA ASN A 40 8.70 -17.98 7.84
C ASN A 40 8.53 -16.81 6.86
N LEU A 41 8.25 -17.12 5.58
CA LEU A 41 8.01 -16.08 4.58
C LEU A 41 6.66 -15.38 4.81
N VAL A 42 5.64 -16.11 5.26
CA VAL A 42 4.34 -15.54 5.62
C VAL A 42 4.46 -14.60 6.81
N GLU A 43 5.28 -14.94 7.81
CA GLU A 43 5.55 -14.07 8.97
C GLU A 43 6.21 -12.76 8.52
N ILE A 44 7.30 -12.83 7.74
CA ILE A 44 7.93 -11.62 7.19
C ILE A 44 6.95 -10.79 6.34
N SER A 45 6.06 -11.44 5.57
CA SER A 45 5.03 -10.75 4.79
C SER A 45 4.01 -10.00 5.68
N LYS A 46 3.70 -10.53 6.87
CA LYS A 46 2.85 -9.85 7.86
C LYS A 46 3.57 -8.64 8.43
N ASP A 47 4.84 -8.77 8.81
CA ASP A 47 5.65 -7.67 9.33
C ASP A 47 5.72 -6.50 8.34
N ILE A 48 5.98 -6.81 7.05
CA ILE A 48 5.94 -5.80 5.97
C ILE A 48 4.57 -5.12 5.91
N SER A 49 3.48 -5.88 6.02
CA SER A 49 2.12 -5.33 5.98
C SER A 49 1.81 -4.43 7.16
N GLU A 50 2.40 -4.69 8.33
CA GLU A 50 2.25 -3.86 9.52
C GLU A 50 3.05 -2.56 9.38
N LEU A 51 4.26 -2.64 8.83
CA LEU A 51 5.06 -1.46 8.49
C LEU A 51 4.33 -0.58 7.47
N ASP A 52 3.74 -1.17 6.42
CA ASP A 52 2.94 -0.45 5.41
C ASP A 52 1.78 0.34 6.06
N LYS A 53 1.10 -0.27 7.05
CA LYS A 53 0.04 0.42 7.81
C LYS A 53 0.58 1.59 8.61
N HIS A 54 1.68 1.39 9.34
CA HIS A 54 2.27 2.46 10.15
C HIS A 54 2.73 3.62 9.27
N ILE A 55 3.35 3.32 8.12
CA ILE A 55 3.74 4.33 7.12
C ILE A 55 2.50 5.07 6.59
N PHE A 56 1.43 4.35 6.27
CA PHE A 56 0.19 4.95 5.80
C PHE A 56 -0.44 5.88 6.84
N ILE A 57 -0.58 5.43 8.10
CA ILE A 57 -1.14 6.22 9.20
C ILE A 57 -0.30 7.47 9.45
N ALA A 58 1.02 7.33 9.56
CA ALA A 58 1.94 8.45 9.74
C ALA A 58 1.84 9.46 8.58
N SER A 59 1.63 8.99 7.35
CA SER A 59 1.40 9.86 6.18
C SER A 59 0.01 10.52 6.16
N LYS A 60 -0.98 9.96 6.87
CA LYS A 60 -2.36 10.46 6.90
C LYS A 60 -2.57 11.56 7.93
N GLU A 61 -1.88 11.50 9.07
CA GLU A 61 -1.97 12.54 10.14
C GLU A 61 -1.50 13.92 9.66
N THR A 62 -0.79 13.99 8.53
CA THR A 62 -0.36 15.24 7.89
C THR A 62 -1.28 15.70 6.75
N LYS A 63 -2.32 14.93 6.40
CA LYS A 63 -3.21 15.22 5.26
C LYS A 63 -4.55 15.78 5.70
N GLU A 64 -4.91 16.91 5.10
CA GLU A 64 -6.23 17.50 5.22
C GLU A 64 -7.27 16.64 4.51
N SER A 65 -8.43 16.45 5.15
CA SER A 65 -9.59 15.78 4.55
C SER A 65 -10.44 16.77 3.76
N TYR A 66 -11.02 16.33 2.64
CA TYR A 66 -11.87 17.14 1.77
C TYR A 66 -13.17 16.43 1.44
N CYS A 67 -14.24 17.19 1.24
CA CYS A 67 -15.55 16.69 0.86
C CYS A 67 -15.45 16.03 -0.52
N PRO A 68 -15.86 14.76 -0.67
CA PRO A 68 -15.75 14.05 -1.94
C PRO A 68 -16.67 14.60 -3.05
N ASN A 69 -17.69 15.37 -2.68
CA ASN A 69 -18.66 15.92 -3.63
C ASN A 69 -18.34 17.37 -4.06
N CYS A 70 -17.98 18.24 -3.12
CA CYS A 70 -17.76 19.67 -3.40
C CYS A 70 -16.35 20.18 -3.06
N ASN A 71 -15.44 19.28 -2.68
CA ASN A 71 -14.04 19.55 -2.36
C ASN A 71 -13.80 20.59 -1.24
N GLU A 72 -14.80 20.82 -0.38
CA GLU A 72 -14.66 21.67 0.79
C GLU A 72 -13.79 21.00 1.84
N LYS A 73 -12.90 21.76 2.49
CA LYS A 73 -12.06 21.20 3.56
C LYS A 73 -12.92 20.71 4.72
N LEU A 74 -12.72 19.47 5.12
CA LEU A 74 -13.34 18.85 6.28
C LEU A 74 -12.39 18.99 7.47
N VAL A 75 -12.87 19.57 8.56
CA VAL A 75 -12.09 19.78 9.79
C VAL A 75 -12.50 18.71 10.80
N GLY A 76 -11.63 17.72 11.03
CA GLY A 76 -11.90 16.59 11.90
C GLY A 76 -12.92 15.60 11.33
N GLU A 77 -13.46 14.73 12.18
CA GLU A 77 -14.45 13.72 11.80
C GLU A 77 -15.86 14.32 11.73
N VAL A 78 -16.20 14.92 10.60
CA VAL A 78 -17.55 15.48 10.37
C VAL A 78 -18.49 14.47 9.72
N LYS A 79 -19.74 14.39 10.19
CA LYS A 79 -20.76 13.50 9.64
C LYS A 79 -21.34 14.00 8.31
N PHE A 80 -21.47 15.32 8.16
CA PHE A 80 -21.98 15.97 6.96
C PHE A 80 -21.03 17.11 6.53
N CYS A 81 -20.94 17.37 5.23
CA CYS A 81 -20.26 18.54 4.71
C CYS A 81 -21.07 19.81 5.01
N GLY A 82 -20.46 20.78 5.69
CA GLY A 82 -21.12 22.05 6.02
C GLY A 82 -21.50 22.92 4.81
N LYS A 83 -20.91 22.68 3.63
CA LYS A 83 -21.19 23.44 2.41
C LYS A 83 -22.26 22.85 1.51
N CYS A 84 -22.20 21.54 1.25
CA CYS A 84 -23.10 20.87 0.30
C CYS A 84 -24.03 19.84 0.94
N GLY A 85 -23.96 19.64 2.26
CA GLY A 85 -24.82 18.69 2.98
C GLY A 85 -24.50 17.20 2.73
N THR A 86 -23.44 16.88 1.98
CA THR A 86 -23.06 15.49 1.69
C THR A 86 -22.79 14.73 2.99
N ASN A 87 -23.45 13.59 3.18
CA ASN A 87 -23.19 12.71 4.31
C ASN A 87 -21.84 12.00 4.10
N ILE A 88 -20.81 12.49 4.79
CA ILE A 88 -19.43 12.02 4.67
C ILE A 88 -19.31 10.60 5.19
N LYS A 89 -19.97 10.30 6.31
CA LYS A 89 -19.95 8.96 6.92
C LYS A 89 -20.54 7.93 5.96
N ASP A 90 -21.74 8.19 5.44
CA ASP A 90 -22.42 7.31 4.49
C ASP A 90 -21.63 7.15 3.18
N TYR A 91 -21.01 8.23 2.68
CA TYR A 91 -20.13 8.16 1.51
C TYR A 91 -19.00 7.15 1.72
N TYR A 92 -18.26 7.25 2.83
CA TYR A 92 -17.15 6.33 3.10
C TYR A 92 -17.62 4.91 3.43
N GLU A 93 -18.72 4.72 4.16
CA GLU A 93 -19.27 3.39 4.45
C GLU A 93 -19.72 2.65 3.17
N ASN A 94 -20.33 3.36 2.23
CA ASN A 94 -20.81 2.76 0.98
C ASN A 94 -19.73 2.65 -0.11
N LYS A 95 -18.72 3.51 -0.11
CA LYS A 95 -17.67 3.53 -1.14
C LYS A 95 -16.36 2.87 -0.72
N MET A 96 -16.16 2.55 0.55
CA MET A 96 -14.96 1.85 1.04
C MET A 96 -15.25 0.38 1.33
N THR A 97 -14.22 -0.45 1.24
CA THR A 97 -14.21 -1.86 1.64
C THR A 97 -12.93 -2.15 2.41
N LYS A 98 -12.94 -3.18 3.27
CA LYS A 98 -11.75 -3.61 3.99
C LYS A 98 -10.90 -4.50 3.10
N CYS A 99 -9.59 -4.25 3.05
CA CYS A 99 -8.66 -5.14 2.40
C CYS A 99 -8.63 -6.49 3.14
N ALA A 100 -8.77 -7.60 2.42
CA ALA A 100 -8.76 -8.94 3.02
C ALA A 100 -7.43 -9.33 3.68
N VAL A 101 -6.34 -8.59 3.42
CA VAL A 101 -5.01 -8.98 3.90
C VAL A 101 -4.38 -7.97 4.85
N CYS A 102 -4.53 -6.66 4.65
CA CYS A 102 -4.15 -5.72 5.71
C CYS A 102 -5.31 -5.30 6.63
N GLY A 103 -6.58 -5.46 6.22
CA GLY A 103 -7.74 -5.06 7.02
C GLY A 103 -8.12 -3.58 6.92
N GLU A 104 -7.28 -2.74 6.29
CA GLU A 104 -7.53 -1.31 6.15
C GLU A 104 -8.59 -0.98 5.09
N LEU A 105 -9.25 0.18 5.26
CA LEU A 105 -10.24 0.67 4.32
C LEU A 105 -9.60 1.13 3.01
N THR A 106 -10.16 0.70 1.90
CA THR A 106 -9.78 1.05 0.53
C THR A 106 -11.05 1.33 -0.28
N PRO A 107 -11.07 2.30 -1.21
CA PRO A 107 -12.21 2.51 -2.09
C PRO A 107 -12.56 1.24 -2.87
N LYS A 108 -13.84 0.89 -2.94
CA LYS A 108 -14.36 -0.29 -3.67
C LYS A 108 -13.95 -0.32 -5.13
N GLU A 109 -13.78 0.84 -5.76
CA GLU A 109 -13.40 0.99 -7.17
C GLU A 109 -11.88 0.87 -7.39
N SER A 110 -11.08 0.83 -6.32
CA SER A 110 -9.62 0.73 -6.43
C SER A 110 -9.19 -0.68 -6.80
N LYS A 111 -8.37 -0.82 -7.84
CA LYS A 111 -7.79 -2.12 -8.26
C LYS A 111 -6.83 -2.72 -7.22
N PHE A 112 -6.25 -1.88 -6.36
CA PHE A 112 -5.26 -2.27 -5.36
C PHE A 112 -5.52 -1.54 -4.03
N CYS A 113 -5.16 -2.17 -2.92
CA CYS A 113 -5.18 -1.57 -1.60
C CYS A 113 -4.18 -0.43 -1.52
N MET A 114 -4.63 0.75 -1.11
CA MET A 114 -3.78 1.94 -0.97
C MET A 114 -2.78 1.86 0.19
N VAL A 115 -2.92 0.85 1.06
CA VAL A 115 -2.03 0.65 2.21
C VAL A 115 -0.97 -0.40 1.87
N CYS A 116 -1.40 -1.61 1.51
CA CYS A 116 -0.49 -2.76 1.37
C CYS A 116 -0.30 -3.25 -0.07
N GLY A 117 -0.84 -2.54 -1.07
CA GLY A 117 -0.67 -2.84 -2.49
C GLY A 117 -1.36 -4.11 -3.01
N ARG A 118 -2.04 -4.90 -2.17
CA ARG A 118 -2.73 -6.12 -2.63
C ARG A 118 -3.85 -5.76 -3.61
N LYS A 119 -3.99 -6.54 -4.69
CA LYS A 119 -5.13 -6.46 -5.60
C LYS A 119 -6.45 -6.62 -4.84
N MET A 120 -7.39 -5.72 -5.11
CA MET A 120 -8.75 -5.80 -4.59
C MET A 120 -9.60 -6.66 -5.54
N ASP A 121 -10.51 -7.43 -4.96
CA ASP A 121 -11.46 -8.29 -5.66
C ASP A 121 -12.79 -7.56 -5.89
#